data_AF-A0A1Y6CKC2-F1
#
_entry.id   AF-A0A1Y6CKC2-F1
#
_cell.length_a   1.000
_cell.length_b   1.000
_cell.length_c   1.000
_cell.angle_alpha   90.00
_cell.angle_beta   90.00
_cell.angle_gamma   90.00
#
_symmetry.space_group_name_H-M   'P 1'
#
loop_
_entity.id
_entity.type
_entity.pdbx_description
1 polymer ?
#
loop_
_entity_poly.entity_id
_entity_poly.type
_entity_poly.pdbx_seq_one_letter_code
_entity_poly.pdbx_strand_id
1 'polypeptide(L)'
;MKYITIIAAAILAAIIFKSRSNDRSPLATKDPQKNLPISNTRDINPAEEEREAKALEVQRQHFSARRKLRLASSSLETNGDSISIKLSIDSEKRWCKKGDLDLIASLEETSHKKDFLVTIQNLSTKDVIYKQRSNYKSLKAGITSTIAIKAPQKTLHLGLFICHDPAMTSSCIGKKISPHGRVLENLTFNKPVKDIVVFFQYFNLKGTALTSIPSNRFGERYYKDVSRMLDQDISKSQLKTIRSMNETLKSEPVVINNNTIKVILPYNDEKCNV
;
A
#
# COMPACT_ATOMS: atom_id res chain seq x y z
N MET A 1 1.80 14.80 -49.53
CA MET A 1 2.61 15.60 -48.58
C MET A 1 2.05 17.01 -48.29
N LYS A 2 0.74 17.27 -48.47
CA LYS A 2 0.11 18.59 -48.21
C LYS A 2 -0.79 18.65 -46.94
N TYR A 3 -1.00 17.53 -46.26
CA TYR A 3 -1.89 17.43 -45.10
C TYR A 3 -1.20 17.62 -43.74
N ILE A 4 0.14 17.48 -43.68
CA ILE A 4 0.89 17.59 -42.43
C ILE A 4 1.03 19.05 -41.97
N THR A 5 1.06 20.01 -42.89
CA THR A 5 1.20 21.44 -42.58
C THR A 5 -0.07 22.05 -41.99
N ILE A 6 -1.26 21.53 -42.28
CA ILE A 6 -2.53 22.07 -41.76
C ILE A 6 -2.74 21.71 -40.28
N ILE A 7 -2.31 20.51 -39.87
CA ILE A 7 -2.46 20.06 -38.47
C ILE A 7 -1.54 20.83 -37.52
N ALA A 8 -0.31 21.15 -37.96
CA ALA A 8 0.64 21.93 -37.16
C ALA A 8 0.15 23.36 -36.87
N ALA A 9 -0.54 24.00 -37.83
CA ALA A 9 -1.08 25.35 -37.65
C ALA A 9 -2.25 25.39 -36.65
N ALA A 10 -3.11 24.36 -36.64
CA ALA A 10 -4.24 24.27 -35.72
C ALA A 10 -3.80 24.06 -34.25
N ILE A 11 -2.73 23.30 -34.02
CA ILE A 11 -2.18 23.07 -32.67
C ILE A 11 -1.54 24.35 -32.12
N LEU A 12 -0.86 25.14 -32.95
CA LEU A 12 -0.27 26.42 -32.51
C LEU A 12 -1.35 27.44 -32.11
N ALA A 13 -2.46 27.51 -32.85
CA ALA A 13 -3.57 28.43 -32.53
C ALA A 13 -4.27 28.09 -31.21
N ALA A 14 -4.41 26.80 -30.87
CA ALA A 14 -5.02 26.36 -29.63
C ALA A 14 -4.16 26.66 -28.38
N ILE A 15 -2.84 26.72 -28.52
CA ILE A 15 -1.93 27.01 -27.40
C ILE A 15 -1.93 28.52 -27.07
N ILE A 16 -2.03 29.38 -28.08
CA ILE A 16 -2.02 30.84 -27.85
C ILE A 16 -3.32 31.31 -27.14
N PHE A 17 -4.47 30.68 -27.43
CA PHE A 17 -5.75 31.08 -26.84
C PHE A 17 -5.93 30.70 -25.35
N LYS A 18 -5.10 29.81 -24.80
CA LYS A 18 -5.25 29.36 -23.40
C LYS A 18 -4.48 30.20 -22.37
N SER A 19 -3.78 31.25 -22.81
CA SER A 19 -2.92 32.08 -21.93
C SER A 19 -3.56 33.39 -21.44
N ARG A 20 -4.82 33.68 -21.77
CA ARG A 20 -5.51 34.91 -21.33
C ARG A 20 -6.84 34.60 -20.63
N SER A 21 -6.83 34.39 -19.31
CA SER A 21 -7.89 34.86 -18.40
C SER A 21 -7.66 34.38 -16.97
N ASN A 22 -7.22 35.28 -16.11
CA ASN A 22 -7.86 35.62 -14.82
C ASN A 22 -6.89 36.42 -13.95
N ASP A 23 -6.71 37.71 -14.29
CA ASP A 23 -6.45 38.71 -13.27
C ASP A 23 -7.79 39.04 -12.62
N ARG A 24 -8.09 38.39 -11.49
CA ARG A 24 -9.14 38.83 -10.58
C ARG A 24 -8.48 39.46 -9.37
N SER A 25 -8.48 40.79 -9.37
CA SER A 25 -8.22 41.64 -8.22
C SER A 25 -9.11 41.25 -7.03
N PRO A 26 -8.59 41.25 -5.79
CA PRO A 26 -9.42 41.08 -4.61
C PRO A 26 -10.17 42.39 -4.32
N LEU A 27 -11.48 42.39 -4.57
CA LEU A 27 -12.40 43.38 -4.00
C LEU A 27 -12.46 43.16 -2.49
N ALA A 28 -11.98 44.15 -1.74
CA ALA A 28 -12.14 44.25 -0.31
C ALA A 28 -13.62 44.51 0.02
N THR A 29 -14.40 43.45 0.22
CA THR A 29 -15.72 43.52 0.81
C THR A 29 -15.57 43.74 2.31
N LYS A 30 -15.83 44.97 2.77
CA LYS A 30 -16.14 45.26 4.17
C LYS A 30 -17.48 44.62 4.49
N ASP A 31 -17.46 43.45 5.12
CA ASP A 31 -18.67 42.87 5.68
C ASP A 31 -19.14 43.68 6.90
N PRO A 32 -20.43 44.04 6.99
CA PRO A 32 -20.99 44.62 8.19
C PRO A 32 -21.01 43.56 9.29
N GLN A 33 -20.40 43.87 10.44
CA GLN A 33 -20.52 43.09 11.67
C GLN A 33 -22.01 43.00 12.07
N LYS A 34 -22.67 41.94 11.60
CA LYS A 34 -23.99 41.55 12.05
C LYS A 34 -23.79 40.91 13.42
N ASN A 35 -24.15 41.65 14.46
CA ASN A 35 -24.22 41.16 15.83
C ASN A 35 -25.04 39.86 15.85
N LEU A 36 -24.35 38.72 15.93
CA LEU A 36 -24.97 37.43 16.19
C LEU A 36 -25.53 37.48 17.62
N PRO A 37 -26.79 37.10 17.84
CA PRO A 37 -27.34 36.99 19.18
C PRO A 37 -26.47 36.01 19.98
N ILE A 38 -26.00 36.47 21.13
CA ILE A 38 -25.24 35.69 22.11
C ILE A 38 -26.08 34.47 22.44
N SER A 39 -25.66 33.33 21.87
CA SER A 39 -26.33 32.05 21.98
C SER A 39 -26.39 31.62 23.44
N ASN A 40 -27.58 31.23 23.88
CA ASN A 40 -27.84 30.64 25.19
C ASN A 40 -26.73 29.66 25.59
N THR A 41 -26.08 29.95 26.72
CA THR A 41 -25.31 28.97 27.50
C THR A 41 -26.19 27.74 27.68
N ARG A 42 -25.94 26.69 26.88
CA ARG A 42 -26.50 25.37 27.14
C ARG A 42 -25.94 24.95 28.50
N ASP A 43 -26.82 24.65 29.45
CA ASP A 43 -26.46 23.89 30.65
C ASP A 43 -26.00 22.50 30.20
N ILE A 44 -24.71 22.38 29.88
CA ILE A 44 -24.08 21.09 29.60
C ILE A 44 -23.91 20.41 30.96
N ASN A 45 -24.44 19.20 31.09
CA ASN A 45 -24.28 18.40 32.29
C ASN A 45 -22.78 18.12 32.51
N PRO A 46 -22.17 18.50 33.65
CA PRO A 46 -20.74 18.31 33.89
C PRO A 46 -20.27 16.85 33.73
N ALA A 47 -21.14 15.88 33.99
CA ALA A 47 -20.83 14.46 33.80
C ALA A 47 -20.72 14.05 32.33
N GLU A 48 -21.41 14.74 31.42
CA GLU A 48 -21.32 14.51 29.97
C GLU A 48 -20.00 15.09 29.43
N GLU A 49 -19.64 16.30 29.85
CA GLU A 49 -18.36 16.93 29.50
C GLU A 49 -17.16 16.10 29.97
N GLU A 50 -17.19 15.57 31.20
CA GLU A 50 -16.12 14.69 31.70
C GLU A 50 -15.99 13.39 30.88
N ARG A 51 -17.12 12.82 30.44
CA ARG A 51 -17.13 11.61 29.58
C ARG A 51 -16.55 11.90 28.20
N GLU A 52 -16.93 13.01 27.58
CA GLU A 52 -16.38 13.44 26.29
C GLU A 52 -14.88 13.72 26.39
N ALA A 53 -14.43 14.42 27.45
CA ALA A 53 -13.02 14.70 27.69
C ALA A 53 -12.20 13.41 27.85
N LYS A 54 -12.71 12.43 28.61
CA LYS A 54 -12.08 11.11 28.75
C LYS A 54 -12.01 10.35 27.43
N ALA A 55 -13.09 10.36 26.64
CA ALA A 55 -13.12 9.70 25.33
C ALA A 55 -12.11 10.31 24.36
N LEU A 56 -12.01 11.65 24.35
CA LEU A 56 -11.04 12.38 23.52
C LEU A 56 -9.59 12.07 23.94
N GLU A 57 -9.32 12.00 25.24
CA GLU A 57 -7.98 11.66 25.74
C GLU A 57 -7.57 10.23 25.35
N VAL A 58 -8.48 9.26 25.46
CA VAL A 58 -8.26 7.90 24.97
C VAL A 58 -7.95 7.90 23.46
N GLN A 59 -8.72 8.65 22.67
CA GLN A 59 -8.48 8.77 21.23
C GLN A 59 -7.09 9.37 20.91
N ARG A 60 -6.66 10.40 21.65
CA ARG A 60 -5.33 11.01 21.52
C ARG A 60 -4.22 10.02 21.87
N GLN A 61 -4.40 9.23 22.93
CA GLN A 61 -3.44 8.20 23.33
C GLN A 61 -3.30 7.14 22.23
N HIS A 62 -4.41 6.63 21.68
CA HIS A 62 -4.38 5.69 20.55
C HIS A 62 -3.68 6.29 19.32
N PHE A 63 -3.97 7.55 18.98
CA PHE A 63 -3.33 8.23 17.86
C PHE A 63 -1.81 8.35 18.06
N SER A 64 -1.38 8.81 19.25
CA SER A 64 0.04 8.99 19.58
C SER A 64 0.82 7.67 19.51
N ALA A 65 0.23 6.58 20.01
CA ALA A 65 0.85 5.27 20.03
C ALA A 65 0.90 4.64 18.63
N ARG A 66 -0.13 4.83 17.78
CA ARG A 66 -0.07 4.43 16.35
C ARG A 66 1.02 5.18 15.60
N ARG A 67 1.15 6.49 15.83
CA ARG A 67 2.21 7.32 15.23
C ARG A 67 3.60 6.87 15.67
N LYS A 68 3.79 6.56 16.95
CA LYS A 68 5.04 5.99 17.49
C LYS A 68 5.41 4.67 16.80
N LEU A 69 4.43 3.83 16.52
CA LEU A 69 4.61 2.56 15.82
C LEU A 69 4.70 2.71 14.28
N ARG A 70 4.51 3.92 13.75
CA ARG A 70 4.50 4.21 12.29
C ARG A 70 3.54 3.31 11.52
N LEU A 71 2.40 2.97 12.12
CA LEU A 71 1.35 2.22 11.43
C LEU A 71 0.72 3.11 10.37
N ALA A 72 0.79 2.69 9.10
CA ALA A 72 0.06 3.36 8.03
C ALA A 72 -1.41 3.00 8.15
N SER A 73 -2.32 3.95 8.01
CA SER A 73 -3.75 3.68 8.17
C SER A 73 -4.62 4.59 7.34
N SER A 74 -5.72 4.04 6.82
CA SER A 74 -6.75 4.78 6.10
C SER A 74 -8.12 4.19 6.42
N SER A 75 -9.14 5.04 6.44
CA SER A 75 -10.51 4.56 6.24
C SER A 75 -10.70 4.34 4.75
N LEU A 76 -11.28 3.20 4.38
CA LEU A 76 -11.60 2.85 3.01
C LEU A 76 -13.05 3.25 2.69
N GLU A 77 -13.32 3.46 1.42
CA GLU A 77 -14.66 3.82 0.93
C GLU A 77 -15.53 2.57 0.77
N THR A 78 -16.80 2.69 1.15
CA THR A 78 -17.81 1.64 1.01
C THR A 78 -18.71 1.91 -0.17
N ASN A 79 -18.90 0.91 -1.02
CA ASN A 79 -19.87 0.87 -2.11
C ASN A 79 -20.88 -0.24 -1.81
N GLY A 80 -21.97 0.12 -1.12
CA GLY A 80 -22.91 -0.85 -0.55
C GLY A 80 -22.22 -1.75 0.49
N ASP A 81 -22.36 -3.07 0.33
CA ASP A 81 -21.77 -4.07 1.23
C ASP A 81 -20.29 -4.37 0.94
N SER A 82 -19.67 -3.64 0.01
CA SER A 82 -18.29 -3.87 -0.42
C SER A 82 -17.41 -2.67 -0.14
N ILE A 83 -16.17 -2.94 0.21
CA ILE A 83 -15.08 -1.98 0.33
C ILE A 83 -14.30 -2.04 -0.97
N SER A 84 -14.09 -0.89 -1.60
CA SER A 84 -13.25 -0.78 -2.78
C SER A 84 -11.83 -0.43 -2.36
N ILE A 85 -10.81 -1.05 -2.92
CA ILE A 85 -9.39 -0.73 -2.66
C ILE A 85 -8.67 -0.64 -4.00
N LYS A 86 -8.00 0.48 -4.26
CA LYS A 86 -7.11 0.61 -5.41
C LYS A 86 -5.72 0.09 -5.04
N LEU A 87 -5.22 -0.92 -5.73
CA LEU A 87 -3.83 -1.36 -5.66
C LEU A 87 -3.05 -0.73 -6.82
N SER A 88 -2.00 0.02 -6.50
CA SER A 88 -1.02 0.52 -7.47
C SER A 88 0.32 -0.12 -7.16
N ILE A 89 0.94 -0.73 -8.15
CA ILE A 89 2.31 -1.24 -8.09
C ILE A 89 3.11 -0.41 -9.07
N ASP A 90 4.05 0.37 -8.56
CA ASP A 90 4.91 1.23 -9.36
C ASP A 90 6.36 0.77 -9.24
N SER A 91 7.18 1.06 -10.25
CA SER A 91 8.62 0.83 -10.18
C SER A 91 9.36 2.11 -9.77
N GLU A 92 10.44 1.96 -9.01
CA GLU A 92 11.31 3.08 -8.64
C GLU A 92 12.77 2.75 -8.94
N LYS A 93 13.41 3.58 -9.76
CA LYS A 93 14.84 3.45 -10.05
C LYS A 93 15.66 3.95 -8.87
N ARG A 94 16.65 3.17 -8.42
CA ARG A 94 17.55 3.53 -7.33
C ARG A 94 19.00 3.38 -7.75
N TRP A 95 19.80 4.40 -7.44
CA TRP A 95 21.22 4.41 -7.77
C TRP A 95 21.98 3.37 -6.95
N CYS A 96 22.72 2.50 -7.63
CA CYS A 96 23.58 1.46 -7.07
C CYS A 96 22.92 0.55 -6.00
N LYS A 97 21.64 0.20 -6.19
CA LYS A 97 20.91 -0.63 -5.23
C LYS A 97 20.01 -1.61 -5.96
N LYS A 98 20.35 -2.90 -5.87
CA LYS A 98 19.47 -3.99 -6.32
C LYS A 98 18.19 -4.00 -5.49
N GLY A 99 17.06 -4.23 -6.13
CA GLY A 99 15.73 -4.23 -5.54
C GLY A 99 14.86 -5.41 -5.98
N ASP A 100 13.58 -5.35 -5.60
CA ASP A 100 12.61 -6.40 -5.88
C ASP A 100 12.50 -6.73 -7.37
N LEU A 101 12.55 -5.71 -8.25
CA LEU A 101 12.42 -5.89 -9.69
C LEU A 101 13.65 -6.52 -10.34
N ASP A 102 14.85 -6.28 -9.81
CA ASP A 102 16.07 -6.95 -10.30
C ASP A 102 16.00 -8.45 -10.00
N LEU A 103 15.53 -8.80 -8.79
CA LEU A 103 15.29 -10.20 -8.42
C LEU A 103 14.23 -10.85 -9.33
N ILE A 104 13.12 -10.16 -9.57
CA ILE A 104 12.05 -10.64 -10.47
C ILE A 104 12.59 -10.87 -11.89
N ALA A 105 13.41 -9.94 -12.40
CA ALA A 105 14.04 -10.09 -13.72
C ALA A 105 14.94 -11.34 -13.79
N SER A 106 15.83 -11.52 -12.82
CA SER A 106 16.72 -12.70 -12.79
C SER A 106 15.96 -14.02 -12.69
N LEU A 107 14.85 -14.05 -11.95
CA LEU A 107 13.98 -15.23 -11.84
C LEU A 107 13.25 -15.52 -13.16
N GLU A 108 12.76 -14.49 -13.86
CA GLU A 108 12.08 -14.65 -15.16
C GLU A 108 13.04 -15.14 -16.25
N GLU A 109 14.29 -14.67 -16.28
CA GLU A 109 15.30 -15.15 -17.23
C GLU A 109 15.51 -16.66 -17.15
N THR A 110 15.38 -17.23 -15.95
CA THR A 110 15.48 -18.69 -15.73
C THR A 110 14.18 -19.46 -15.98
N SER A 111 13.05 -18.77 -16.13
CA SER A 111 11.71 -19.34 -16.14
C SER A 111 10.94 -18.81 -17.35
N HIS A 112 10.89 -19.56 -18.46
CA HIS A 112 10.36 -19.13 -19.75
C HIS A 112 8.85 -18.74 -19.80
N LYS A 113 8.18 -18.49 -18.67
CA LYS A 113 6.74 -18.23 -18.56
C LYS A 113 6.41 -17.04 -17.64
N LYS A 114 5.19 -16.51 -17.79
CA LYS A 114 4.63 -15.46 -16.92
C LYS A 114 4.32 -16.02 -15.54
N ASP A 115 5.36 -16.13 -14.73
CA ASP A 115 5.31 -16.94 -13.52
C ASP A 115 5.09 -16.10 -12.26
N PHE A 116 4.94 -14.78 -12.35
CA PHE A 116 4.68 -13.97 -11.17
C PHE A 116 3.19 -13.85 -10.87
N LEU A 117 2.88 -13.89 -9.59
CA LEU A 117 1.53 -13.75 -9.07
C LEU A 117 1.52 -12.67 -8.00
N VAL A 118 0.69 -11.65 -8.23
CA VAL A 118 0.31 -10.65 -7.22
C VAL A 118 -0.95 -11.16 -6.54
N THR A 119 -0.97 -11.25 -5.20
CA THR A 119 -2.16 -11.69 -4.46
C THR A 119 -2.43 -10.86 -3.23
N ILE A 120 -3.71 -10.73 -2.86
CA ILE A 120 -4.12 -10.42 -1.49
C ILE A 120 -4.79 -11.65 -0.93
N GLN A 121 -4.29 -12.14 0.20
CA GLN A 121 -4.77 -13.38 0.83
C GLN A 121 -5.07 -13.18 2.31
N ASN A 122 -6.08 -13.87 2.81
CA ASN A 122 -6.38 -13.90 4.23
C ASN A 122 -5.38 -14.84 4.93
N LEU A 123 -4.60 -14.34 5.89
CA LEU A 123 -3.60 -15.10 6.62
C LEU A 123 -4.21 -16.08 7.63
N SER A 124 -5.46 -15.88 8.04
CA SER A 124 -6.19 -16.79 8.93
C SER A 124 -6.74 -18.00 8.18
N THR A 125 -7.48 -17.77 7.09
CA THR A 125 -8.18 -18.82 6.34
C THR A 125 -7.38 -19.35 5.14
N LYS A 126 -6.35 -18.62 4.71
CA LYS A 126 -5.55 -18.85 3.49
C LYS A 126 -6.31 -18.59 2.19
N ASP A 127 -7.49 -17.98 2.26
CA ASP A 127 -8.30 -17.66 1.09
C ASP A 127 -7.64 -16.57 0.24
N VAL A 128 -7.73 -16.72 -1.08
CA VAL A 128 -7.25 -15.74 -2.05
C VAL A 128 -8.37 -14.75 -2.36
N ILE A 129 -8.22 -13.51 -1.90
CA ILE A 129 -9.20 -12.42 -2.11
C ILE A 129 -8.99 -11.78 -3.47
N TYR A 130 -7.73 -11.58 -3.85
CA TYR A 130 -7.35 -11.01 -5.12
C TYR A 130 -6.14 -11.76 -5.68
N LYS A 131 -6.13 -11.94 -7.00
CA LYS A 131 -4.99 -12.50 -7.72
C LYS A 131 -4.87 -11.87 -9.11
N GLN A 132 -3.64 -11.55 -9.50
CA GLN A 132 -3.31 -11.13 -10.85
C GLN A 132 -1.97 -11.75 -11.26
N ARG A 133 -1.97 -12.44 -12.40
CA ARG A 133 -0.75 -12.91 -13.06
C ARG A 133 -0.01 -11.73 -13.65
N SER A 134 1.32 -11.76 -13.54
CA SER A 134 2.17 -10.70 -14.04
C SER A 134 3.52 -11.25 -14.52
N ASN A 135 4.37 -10.35 -14.98
CA ASN A 135 5.76 -10.58 -15.32
C ASN A 135 6.57 -9.31 -15.03
N TYR A 136 7.88 -9.38 -15.18
CA TYR A 136 8.81 -8.27 -14.99
C TYR A 136 8.40 -7.05 -15.80
N LYS A 137 8.09 -7.22 -17.10
CA LYS A 137 7.72 -6.10 -17.98
C LYS A 137 6.49 -5.36 -17.47
N SER A 138 5.44 -6.09 -17.08
CA SER A 138 4.21 -5.50 -16.52
C SER A 138 4.45 -4.84 -15.17
N LEU A 139 5.23 -5.46 -14.28
CA LEU A 139 5.55 -4.87 -12.97
C LEU A 139 6.42 -3.62 -13.09
N LYS A 140 7.40 -3.61 -14.02
CA LYS A 140 8.24 -2.44 -14.31
C LYS A 140 7.45 -1.30 -14.92
N ALA A 141 6.52 -1.58 -15.83
CA ALA A 141 5.62 -0.58 -16.42
C ALA A 141 4.61 -0.01 -15.42
N GLY A 142 4.34 -0.76 -14.35
CA GLY A 142 3.36 -0.43 -13.33
C GLY A 142 2.01 -1.09 -13.58
N ILE A 143 1.32 -1.44 -12.50
CA ILE A 143 0.02 -2.12 -12.52
C ILE A 143 -0.92 -1.38 -11.60
N THR A 144 -2.15 -1.16 -12.07
CA THR A 144 -3.24 -0.64 -11.23
C THR A 144 -4.41 -1.60 -11.30
N SER A 145 -5.02 -1.88 -10.15
CA SER A 145 -6.24 -2.68 -10.05
C SER A 145 -7.16 -2.14 -8.97
N THR A 146 -8.46 -2.28 -9.18
CA THR A 146 -9.46 -2.01 -8.16
C THR A 146 -9.97 -3.34 -7.62
N ILE A 147 -9.96 -3.50 -6.31
CA ILE A 147 -10.30 -4.72 -5.59
C ILE A 147 -11.55 -4.44 -4.77
N ALA A 148 -12.60 -5.23 -4.98
CA ALA A 148 -13.79 -5.19 -4.13
C ALA A 148 -13.72 -6.31 -3.09
N ILE A 149 -13.82 -5.94 -1.81
CA ILE A 149 -13.83 -6.89 -0.69
C ILE A 149 -15.14 -6.70 0.06
N LYS A 150 -15.90 -7.76 0.32
CA LYS A 150 -17.10 -7.66 1.17
C LYS A 150 -16.71 -7.08 2.53
N ALA A 151 -17.43 -6.06 3.00
CA ALA A 151 -17.18 -5.43 4.29
C ALA A 151 -17.20 -6.50 5.39
N PRO A 152 -16.09 -6.67 6.13
CA PRO A 152 -15.98 -7.84 6.98
C PRO A 152 -16.66 -7.62 8.33
N GLN A 153 -17.41 -8.62 8.79
CA GLN A 153 -18.04 -8.61 10.12
C GLN A 153 -17.02 -8.82 11.26
N LYS A 154 -15.85 -9.37 10.94
CA LYS A 154 -14.73 -9.61 11.86
C LYS A 154 -13.45 -9.06 11.25
N THR A 155 -12.44 -8.79 12.08
CA THR A 155 -11.14 -8.34 11.59
C THR A 155 -10.55 -9.36 10.59
N LEU A 156 -10.12 -8.87 9.42
CA LEU A 156 -9.38 -9.67 8.43
C LEU A 156 -7.88 -9.37 8.52
N HIS A 157 -7.08 -10.42 8.59
CA HIS A 157 -5.63 -10.36 8.54
C HIS A 157 -5.18 -10.64 7.11
N LEU A 158 -4.78 -9.61 6.37
CA LEU A 158 -4.47 -9.72 4.95
C LEU A 158 -2.96 -9.68 4.72
N GLY A 159 -2.48 -10.45 3.76
CA GLY A 159 -1.14 -10.31 3.21
C GLY A 159 -1.22 -9.95 1.73
N LEU A 160 -0.54 -8.89 1.32
CA LEU A 160 -0.23 -8.62 -0.08
C LEU A 160 1.10 -9.28 -0.40
N PHE A 161 1.08 -10.13 -1.42
CA PHE A 161 2.24 -10.91 -1.85
C PHE A 161 2.53 -10.66 -3.31
N ILE A 162 3.82 -10.69 -3.65
CA ILE A 162 4.28 -10.99 -5.00
C ILE A 162 5.14 -12.25 -4.88
N CYS A 163 4.84 -13.27 -5.67
CA CYS A 163 5.57 -14.54 -5.63
C CYS A 163 5.80 -15.10 -7.03
N HIS A 164 6.85 -15.91 -7.16
CA HIS A 164 7.10 -16.78 -8.30
C HIS A 164 6.25 -18.06 -8.13
N ASP A 165 5.42 -18.35 -9.12
CA ASP A 165 4.42 -19.40 -9.16
C ASP A 165 4.38 -20.12 -10.52
N PRO A 166 5.49 -20.79 -10.89
CA PRO A 166 5.61 -21.57 -12.12
C PRO A 166 4.68 -22.80 -12.12
N ALA A 167 4.38 -23.36 -10.94
CA ALA A 167 3.44 -24.47 -10.78
C ALA A 167 1.95 -24.06 -10.87
N MET A 168 1.67 -22.77 -11.12
CA MET A 168 0.32 -22.22 -11.29
C MET A 168 -0.65 -22.47 -10.11
N THR A 169 -0.14 -22.60 -8.89
CA THR A 169 -0.92 -22.86 -7.67
C THR A 169 -1.93 -21.75 -7.35
N SER A 170 -1.75 -20.55 -7.93
CA SER A 170 -2.62 -19.39 -7.72
C SER A 170 -2.63 -18.89 -6.27
N SER A 171 -1.61 -19.26 -5.48
CA SER A 171 -1.45 -18.80 -4.11
C SER A 171 -0.01 -18.49 -3.77
N CYS A 172 0.25 -17.47 -2.95
CA CYS A 172 1.58 -17.19 -2.42
C CYS A 172 1.80 -17.77 -1.01
N ILE A 173 0.74 -18.04 -0.23
CA ILE A 173 0.84 -18.72 1.06
C ILE A 173 1.41 -20.13 0.87
N GLY A 174 2.40 -20.48 1.70
CA GLY A 174 3.08 -21.77 1.67
C GLY A 174 4.33 -21.81 0.77
N LYS A 175 4.55 -20.77 -0.04
CA LYS A 175 5.78 -20.64 -0.82
C LYS A 175 6.97 -20.30 0.07
N LYS A 176 8.17 -20.59 -0.43
CA LYS A 176 9.40 -20.37 0.31
C LYS A 176 9.68 -18.88 0.45
N ILE A 177 10.19 -18.48 1.61
CA ILE A 177 10.76 -17.15 1.82
C ILE A 177 12.28 -17.31 1.91
N SER A 178 13.02 -16.43 1.23
CA SER A 178 14.47 -16.43 1.27
C SER A 178 14.97 -15.00 1.13
N PRO A 179 16.06 -14.61 1.81
CA PRO A 179 16.69 -13.32 1.59
C PRO A 179 17.06 -13.16 0.11
N HIS A 180 16.85 -11.97 -0.45
CA HIS A 180 17.10 -11.69 -1.88
C HIS A 180 18.50 -12.11 -2.32
N GLY A 181 19.54 -11.77 -1.55
CA GLY A 181 20.94 -12.11 -1.89
C GLY A 181 21.16 -13.63 -2.04
N ARG A 182 20.53 -14.44 -1.19
CA ARG A 182 20.61 -15.91 -1.28
C ARG A 182 19.88 -16.44 -2.50
N VAL A 183 18.77 -15.80 -2.91
CA VAL A 183 18.08 -16.20 -4.13
C VAL A 183 18.95 -15.92 -5.34
N LEU A 184 19.49 -14.69 -5.46
CA LEU A 184 20.38 -14.30 -6.55
C LEU A 184 21.60 -15.22 -6.66
N GLU A 185 22.23 -15.55 -5.55
CA GLU A 185 23.35 -16.50 -5.51
C GLU A 185 22.97 -17.88 -6.06
N ASN A 186 21.79 -18.42 -5.70
CA ASN A 186 21.34 -19.70 -6.22
C ASN A 186 21.08 -19.69 -7.73
N LEU A 187 20.65 -18.55 -8.29
CA LEU A 187 20.46 -18.39 -9.73
C LEU A 187 21.79 -18.46 -10.49
N THR A 188 22.85 -17.86 -9.94
CA THR A 188 24.20 -17.94 -10.52
C THR A 188 24.72 -19.37 -10.63
N PHE A 189 24.28 -20.26 -9.74
CA PHE A 189 24.65 -21.68 -9.76
C PHE A 189 23.68 -22.57 -10.57
N ASN A 190 22.81 -22.00 -11.41
CA ASN A 190 21.82 -22.72 -12.24
C ASN A 190 20.93 -23.70 -11.45
N LYS A 191 20.67 -23.41 -10.17
CA LYS A 191 19.79 -24.26 -9.36
C LYS A 191 18.33 -24.00 -9.76
N PRO A 192 17.48 -25.03 -9.81
CA PRO A 192 16.08 -24.85 -10.15
C PRO A 192 15.42 -23.88 -9.18
N VAL A 193 14.81 -22.85 -9.75
CA VAL A 193 14.11 -21.80 -9.02
C VAL A 193 12.86 -22.40 -8.41
N LYS A 194 12.75 -22.26 -7.09
CA LYS A 194 11.60 -22.75 -6.33
C LYS A 194 10.53 -21.68 -6.28
N ASP A 195 9.30 -22.12 -6.06
CA ASP A 195 8.18 -21.28 -5.64
C ASP A 195 8.57 -20.40 -4.43
N ILE A 196 8.84 -19.13 -4.68
CA ILE A 196 9.31 -18.17 -3.67
C ILE A 196 8.43 -16.93 -3.62
N VAL A 197 8.31 -16.35 -2.42
CA VAL A 197 7.76 -15.01 -2.21
C VAL A 197 8.89 -14.00 -2.37
N VAL A 198 8.67 -12.96 -3.18
CA VAL A 198 9.64 -11.86 -3.38
C VAL A 198 9.25 -10.60 -2.61
N PHE A 199 7.95 -10.37 -2.41
CA PHE A 199 7.41 -9.21 -1.69
C PHE A 199 6.33 -9.65 -0.70
N PHE A 200 6.30 -9.00 0.47
CA PHE A 200 5.24 -9.18 1.46
C PHE A 200 4.89 -7.87 2.17
N GLN A 201 3.60 -7.61 2.33
CA GLN A 201 3.08 -6.57 3.21
C GLN A 201 1.85 -7.07 3.97
N TYR A 202 1.86 -6.92 5.29
CA TYR A 202 0.71 -7.21 6.15
C TYR A 202 -0.27 -6.03 6.22
N PHE A 203 -1.56 -6.35 6.28
CA PHE A 203 -2.65 -5.44 6.63
C PHE A 203 -3.63 -6.05 7.64
N ASN A 204 -4.22 -5.19 8.45
CA ASN A 204 -5.33 -5.46 9.34
C ASN A 204 -6.55 -4.66 8.84
N LEU A 205 -7.63 -5.33 8.43
CA LEU A 205 -8.86 -4.70 7.97
C LEU A 205 -9.98 -4.95 8.99
N LYS A 206 -10.40 -3.89 9.71
CA LYS A 206 -11.46 -3.94 10.73
C LYS A 206 -12.56 -2.96 10.34
N GLY A 207 -13.71 -3.48 9.90
CA GLY A 207 -14.72 -2.66 9.22
C GLY A 207 -14.11 -2.02 7.97
N THR A 208 -14.14 -0.69 7.90
CA THR A 208 -13.53 0.10 6.81
C THR A 208 -12.08 0.53 7.11
N ALA A 209 -11.58 0.30 8.32
CA ALA A 209 -10.24 0.73 8.71
C ALA A 209 -9.18 -0.26 8.23
N LEU A 210 -8.34 0.17 7.28
CA LEU A 210 -7.17 -0.56 6.83
C LEU A 210 -5.93 -0.04 7.56
N THR A 211 -5.23 -0.92 8.27
CA THR A 211 -3.98 -0.61 8.96
C THR A 211 -2.86 -1.50 8.44
N SER A 212 -1.68 -0.96 8.18
CA SER A 212 -0.51 -1.71 7.75
C SER A 212 0.63 -1.61 8.75
N ILE A 213 1.33 -2.75 8.95
CA ILE A 213 2.55 -2.80 9.76
C ILE A 213 3.74 -2.61 8.81
N PRO A 214 4.57 -1.55 8.97
CA PRO A 214 5.71 -1.36 8.09
C PRO A 214 6.67 -2.56 8.12
N SER A 215 7.05 -3.02 6.93
CA SER A 215 7.94 -4.17 6.70
C SER A 215 9.40 -3.94 7.10
N ASN A 216 9.81 -2.68 7.28
CA ASN A 216 11.17 -2.32 7.69
C ASN A 216 11.38 -2.27 9.22
N ARG A 217 10.41 -2.76 10.01
CA ARG A 217 10.50 -2.85 11.48
C ARG A 217 10.30 -4.30 11.93
N PHE A 218 11.28 -4.84 12.65
CA PHE A 218 11.27 -6.26 12.99
C PHE A 218 11.68 -6.65 14.42
N GLY A 219 11.93 -5.67 15.29
CA GLY A 219 12.27 -5.97 16.70
C GLY A 219 11.13 -6.69 17.45
N GLU A 220 11.48 -7.60 18.35
CA GLU A 220 10.49 -8.33 19.16
C GLU A 220 9.61 -7.39 20.00
N ARG A 221 10.24 -6.39 20.64
CA ARG A 221 9.53 -5.35 21.40
C ARG A 221 8.52 -4.60 20.53
N TYR A 222 8.90 -4.31 19.28
CA TYR A 222 8.03 -3.63 18.33
C TYR A 222 6.78 -4.47 18.03
N TYR A 223 6.92 -5.77 17.74
CA TYR A 223 5.76 -6.64 17.51
C TYR A 223 4.91 -6.87 18.76
N LYS A 224 5.50 -6.86 19.95
CA LYS A 224 4.75 -6.88 21.22
C LYS A 224 3.88 -5.63 21.36
N ASP A 225 4.42 -4.46 21.03
CA ASP A 225 3.68 -3.21 21.09
C ASP A 225 2.60 -3.12 20.01
N VAL A 226 2.87 -3.62 18.80
CA VAL A 226 1.86 -3.74 17.72
C VAL A 226 0.73 -4.70 18.12
N SER A 227 1.05 -5.86 18.70
CA SER A 227 0.06 -6.83 19.16
C SER A 227 -0.87 -6.23 20.22
N ARG A 228 -0.31 -5.44 21.16
CA ARG A 228 -1.10 -4.72 22.17
C ARG A 228 -2.02 -3.67 21.55
N MET A 229 -1.53 -2.95 20.52
CA MET A 229 -2.30 -1.89 19.85
C MET A 229 -3.42 -2.43 18.94
N LEU A 230 -3.24 -3.59 18.34
CA LEU A 230 -4.26 -4.22 17.50
C LEU A 230 -5.25 -5.07 18.30
N ASP A 231 -5.46 -4.72 19.59
CA ASP A 231 -6.40 -5.36 20.51
C ASP A 231 -6.34 -6.89 20.59
N GLN A 232 -5.16 -7.48 20.38
CA GLN A 232 -4.99 -8.95 20.30
C GLN A 232 -5.78 -9.64 19.17
N ASP A 233 -6.32 -8.90 18.20
CA ASP A 233 -7.01 -9.50 17.03
C ASP A 233 -6.07 -10.47 16.28
N ILE A 234 -4.76 -10.26 16.38
CA ILE A 234 -3.74 -11.06 15.73
C ILE A 234 -3.16 -12.16 16.65
N SER A 235 -3.22 -13.41 16.20
CA SER A 235 -2.66 -14.54 16.94
C SER A 235 -1.12 -14.49 17.01
N LYS A 236 -0.55 -15.11 18.06
CA LYS A 236 0.92 -15.23 18.23
C LYS A 236 1.60 -15.91 17.03
N SER A 237 0.94 -16.90 16.43
CA SER A 237 1.47 -17.61 15.26
C SER A 237 1.49 -16.70 14.02
N GLN A 238 0.42 -15.92 13.79
CA GLN A 238 0.39 -14.94 12.70
C GLN A 238 1.46 -13.86 12.87
N LEU A 239 1.62 -13.31 14.08
CA LEU A 239 2.68 -12.35 14.38
C LEU A 239 4.07 -12.92 14.07
N LYS A 240 4.33 -14.17 14.45
CA LYS A 240 5.60 -14.84 14.13
C LYS A 240 5.80 -14.97 12.62
N THR A 241 4.77 -15.33 11.86
CA THR A 241 4.81 -15.40 10.39
C THR A 241 5.10 -14.03 9.78
N ILE A 242 4.37 -12.99 10.18
CA ILE A 242 4.54 -11.62 9.69
C ILE A 242 5.94 -11.11 9.98
N ARG A 243 6.43 -11.33 11.21
CA ARG A 243 7.79 -10.99 11.61
C ARG A 243 8.82 -11.69 10.73
N SER A 244 8.71 -13.01 10.58
CA SER A 244 9.63 -13.81 9.76
C SER A 244 9.67 -13.34 8.31
N MET A 245 8.52 -13.04 7.71
CA MET A 245 8.43 -12.52 6.34
C MET A 245 9.07 -11.13 6.22
N ASN A 246 8.77 -10.21 7.15
CA ASN A 246 9.35 -8.86 7.15
C ASN A 246 10.87 -8.89 7.36
N GLU A 247 11.37 -9.72 8.28
CA GLU A 247 12.81 -9.91 8.55
C GLU A 247 13.56 -10.48 7.34
N THR A 248 12.95 -11.45 6.66
CA THR A 248 13.57 -12.20 5.57
C THR A 248 13.55 -11.41 4.26
N LEU A 249 12.37 -10.89 3.88
CA LEU A 249 12.16 -10.26 2.58
C LEU A 249 12.55 -8.79 2.58
N LYS A 250 12.45 -8.11 3.74
CA LYS A 250 12.77 -6.67 3.88
C LYS A 250 12.15 -5.79 2.79
N SER A 251 10.93 -6.14 2.39
CA SER A 251 10.17 -5.42 1.38
C SER A 251 10.03 -3.95 1.75
N GLU A 252 9.93 -3.06 0.76
CA GLU A 252 9.66 -1.64 1.03
C GLU A 252 8.23 -1.48 1.59
N PRO A 253 8.04 -0.69 2.66
CA PRO A 253 6.71 -0.45 3.22
C PRO A 253 5.79 0.19 2.18
N VAL A 254 4.55 -0.29 2.11
CA VAL A 254 3.54 0.34 1.25
C VAL A 254 3.13 1.71 1.78
N VAL A 255 2.69 2.57 0.86
CA VAL A 255 2.03 3.82 1.19
C VAL A 255 0.52 3.62 1.04
N ILE A 256 -0.26 4.05 2.04
CA ILE A 256 -1.72 4.03 1.97
C ILE A 256 -2.20 5.49 1.93
N ASN A 257 -2.89 5.87 0.87
CA ASN A 257 -3.48 7.20 0.71
C ASN A 257 -4.79 7.11 -0.08
N ASN A 258 -5.85 7.78 0.38
CA ASN A 258 -7.13 7.93 -0.34
C ASN A 258 -7.59 6.63 -1.04
N ASN A 259 -7.85 5.60 -0.24
CA ASN A 259 -8.33 4.30 -0.73
C ASN A 259 -7.35 3.54 -1.66
N THR A 260 -6.11 4.01 -1.77
CA THR A 260 -5.06 3.42 -2.61
C THR A 260 -3.95 2.81 -1.74
N ILE A 261 -3.66 1.54 -1.97
CA ILE A 261 -2.44 0.87 -1.54
C ILE A 261 -1.41 1.02 -2.65
N LYS A 262 -0.34 1.77 -2.38
CA LYS A 262 0.77 1.98 -3.30
C LYS A 262 1.98 1.13 -2.88
N VAL A 263 2.36 0.20 -3.73
CA VAL A 263 3.58 -0.59 -3.64
C VAL A 263 4.63 0.05 -4.53
N ILE A 264 5.84 0.21 -4.02
CA ILE A 264 6.99 0.63 -4.80
C ILE A 264 7.95 -0.55 -4.90
N LEU A 265 8.24 -1.00 -6.12
CA LEU A 265 9.23 -2.04 -6.39
C LEU A 265 10.53 -1.39 -6.90
N PRO A 266 11.58 -1.33 -6.07
CA PRO A 266 12.85 -0.75 -6.48
C PRO A 266 13.57 -1.61 -7.52
N TYR A 267 14.35 -0.96 -8.38
CA TYR A 267 15.34 -1.59 -9.27
C TYR A 267 16.60 -0.75 -9.38
N ASN A 268 17.72 -1.38 -9.73
CA ASN A 268 19.00 -0.71 -9.92
C ASN A 268 18.97 0.21 -11.16
N ASP A 269 19.58 1.40 -11.04
CA ASP A 269 19.88 2.23 -12.21
C ASP A 269 20.93 1.53 -13.09
N GLU A 270 20.59 1.28 -14.35
CA GLU A 270 21.48 0.64 -15.34
C GLU A 270 22.80 1.40 -15.56
N LYS A 271 22.85 2.70 -15.21
CA LYS A 271 24.09 3.50 -15.25
C LYS A 271 25.05 3.19 -14.10
N CYS A 272 24.59 2.49 -13.06
CA CYS A 272 25.46 2.01 -11.99
C CYS A 272 25.70 0.50 -12.15
N ASN A 273 26.96 0.11 -12.34
CA ASN A 273 27.38 -1.29 -12.41
C ASN A 273 27.49 -1.87 -10.99
N VAL A 274 26.52 -2.71 -10.59
CA VAL A 274 26.44 -3.38 -9.27
C VAL A 274 26.26 -4.89 -9.39
#